data_AF-A0A9D1SKM9-F1
#
_entry.id   AF-A0A9D1SKM9-F1
#
_cell.length_a   1.000
_cell.length_b   1.000
_cell.length_c   1.000
_cell.angle_alpha   90.00
_cell.angle_beta   90.00
_cell.angle_gamma   90.00
#
_symmetry.space_group_name_H-M   'P 1'
#
loop_
_entity.id
_entity.type
_entity.pdbx_description
1 polymer ?
#
loop_
_entity_poly.entity_id
_entity_poly.type
_entity_poly.pdbx_seq_one_letter_code
_entity_poly.pdbx_strand_id
1 'polypeptide(L)'
;MALKGAQIAIDMYSCKYDFLSNNQLVEATLKKAITDYKFGAYAIYHYTDEDNEYSFCIPCQRGHINLHVYPELGFVAVDIFTCKEDADSDRLAGFLKKQFSPDKAKITFLQRGDFGSQNDMKPRRKSQVKPMHRAKNAGKKLLKIVMGPKKS
;
A
#
# COMPACT_ATOMS: atom_id res chain seq x y z
N MET A 1 -7.56 -30.37 -3.67
CA MET A 1 -7.66 -29.01 -3.10
C MET A 1 -7.15 -28.02 -4.15
N ALA A 2 -7.93 -27.00 -4.51
CA ALA A 2 -7.44 -25.92 -5.36
C ALA A 2 -6.73 -24.88 -4.48
N LEU A 3 -5.48 -24.54 -4.78
CA LEU A 3 -4.73 -23.49 -4.07
C LEU A 3 -5.35 -22.13 -4.42
N LYS A 4 -6.12 -21.50 -3.52
CA LYS A 4 -6.61 -20.13 -3.72
C LYS A 4 -5.80 -19.17 -2.86
N GLY A 5 -5.19 -18.18 -3.49
CA GLY A 5 -4.44 -17.11 -2.84
C GLY A 5 -5.03 -15.74 -3.15
N ALA A 6 -4.86 -14.81 -2.22
CA ALA A 6 -5.19 -13.41 -2.40
C ALA A 6 -3.90 -12.58 -2.43
N GLN A 7 -3.71 -11.79 -3.47
CA GLN A 7 -2.68 -10.75 -3.52
C GLN A 7 -3.32 -9.37 -3.57
N ILE A 8 -2.83 -8.47 -2.73
CA ILE A 8 -3.23 -7.07 -2.69
C ILE A 8 -1.97 -6.24 -2.90
N ALA A 9 -1.94 -5.48 -4.00
CA ALA A 9 -0.91 -4.47 -4.25
C ALA A 9 -1.48 -3.07 -3.93
N ILE A 10 -0.72 -2.27 -3.20
CA ILE A 10 -1.13 -0.95 -2.69
C ILE A 10 -0.06 0.08 -3.02
N ASP A 11 -0.44 1.09 -3.81
CA ASP A 11 0.34 2.32 -3.97
C ASP A 11 -0.25 3.38 -3.04
N MET A 12 0.56 3.93 -2.13
CA MET A 12 0.18 4.98 -1.18
C MET A 12 0.99 6.24 -1.47
N TYR A 13 0.29 7.34 -1.75
CA TYR A 13 0.89 8.61 -2.16
C TYR A 13 0.63 9.72 -1.13
N SER A 14 1.60 10.61 -0.98
CA SER A 14 1.55 11.73 -0.04
C SER A 14 1.30 11.25 1.39
N CYS A 15 2.07 10.23 1.80
CA CYS A 15 2.17 9.78 3.17
C CYS A 15 2.94 10.82 4.02
N LYS A 16 2.73 10.82 5.34
CA LYS A 16 3.40 11.79 6.24
C LYS A 16 4.87 11.43 6.42
N TYR A 17 5.76 12.39 6.15
CA TYR A 17 7.20 12.22 6.27
C TYR A 17 7.63 11.68 7.64
N ASP A 18 7.13 12.25 8.75
CA ASP A 18 7.51 11.85 10.11
C ASP A 18 7.30 10.35 10.41
N PHE A 19 6.32 9.73 9.75
CA PHE A 19 6.09 8.29 9.87
C PHE A 19 7.04 7.50 8.97
N LEU A 20 7.32 7.99 7.76
CA LEU A 20 8.22 7.35 6.80
C LEU A 20 9.70 7.48 7.20
N SER A 21 10.10 8.55 7.86
CA SER A 21 11.52 8.74 8.25
C SER A 21 11.93 7.88 9.45
N ASN A 22 10.98 7.19 10.09
CA ASN A 22 11.23 6.35 11.25
C ASN A 22 11.07 4.86 10.90
N ASN A 23 12.12 4.27 10.32
CA ASN A 23 12.09 2.87 9.90
C ASN A 23 11.82 1.89 11.07
N GLN A 24 12.26 2.20 12.30
CA GLN A 24 11.99 1.37 13.48
C GLN A 24 10.51 1.38 13.86
N LEU A 25 9.84 2.53 13.75
CA LEU A 25 8.40 2.65 13.96
C LEU A 25 7.62 1.87 12.88
N VAL A 26 8.06 1.94 11.63
CA VAL A 26 7.46 1.16 10.55
C VAL A 26 7.66 -0.34 10.78
N GLU A 27 8.86 -0.78 11.19
CA GLU A 27 9.13 -2.18 11.52
C GLU A 27 8.26 -2.68 12.68
N ALA A 28 8.15 -1.89 13.76
CA ALA A 28 7.30 -2.21 14.91
C ALA A 28 5.82 -2.32 14.49
N THR A 29 5.38 -1.44 13.59
CA THR A 29 4.03 -1.45 13.01
C THR A 29 3.79 -2.72 12.21
N LEU A 30 4.75 -3.14 11.38
CA LEU A 30 4.68 -4.38 10.60
C LEU A 30 4.65 -5.62 11.50
N LYS A 31 5.53 -5.69 12.51
CA LYS A 31 5.55 -6.79 13.50
C LYS A 31 4.20 -6.97 14.17
N LYS A 32 3.60 -5.88 14.65
CA LYS A 32 2.27 -5.92 15.26
C LYS A 32 1.22 -6.42 14.28
N ALA A 33 1.22 -5.91 13.05
CA ALA A 33 0.23 -6.27 12.04
C ALA A 33 0.31 -7.75 11.64
N ILE A 34 1.52 -8.28 11.47
CA ILE A 34 1.76 -9.69 11.14
C ILE A 34 1.16 -10.61 12.20
N THR A 35 1.36 -10.28 13.49
CA THR A 35 0.81 -11.03 14.61
C THR A 35 -0.71 -10.92 14.66
N ASP A 36 -1.25 -9.70 14.62
CA ASP A 36 -2.69 -9.45 14.73
C ASP A 36 -3.51 -10.09 13.60
N TYR A 37 -2.92 -10.16 12.39
CA TYR A 37 -3.57 -10.67 11.19
C TYR A 37 -3.10 -12.08 10.78
N LYS A 38 -2.38 -12.78 11.67
CA LYS A 38 -2.04 -14.23 11.57
C LYS A 38 -1.23 -14.62 10.32
N PHE A 39 -0.38 -13.74 9.82
CA PHE A 39 0.40 -14.00 8.60
C PHE A 39 1.50 -15.07 8.78
N GLY A 40 1.97 -15.29 10.01
CA GLY A 40 2.99 -16.31 10.29
C GLY A 40 4.30 -16.04 9.56
N ALA A 41 4.89 -14.87 9.80
CA ALA A 41 6.18 -14.50 9.23
C ALA A 41 7.30 -15.41 9.76
N TYR A 42 8.21 -15.80 8.87
CA TYR A 42 9.42 -16.54 9.23
C TYR A 42 10.56 -15.61 9.64
N ALA A 43 10.66 -14.47 8.97
CA ALA A 43 11.67 -13.46 9.20
C ALA A 43 11.17 -12.10 8.70
N ILE A 44 11.82 -11.03 9.17
CA ILE A 44 11.68 -9.68 8.61
C ILE A 44 13.08 -9.26 8.18
N TYR A 45 13.28 -9.09 6.87
CA TYR A 45 14.50 -8.51 6.33
C TYR A 45 14.27 -7.02 6.09
N HIS A 46 15.23 -6.21 6.52
CA HIS A 46 15.21 -4.76 6.37
C HIS A 46 16.49 -4.32 5.66
N TYR A 47 16.34 -3.44 4.66
CA TYR A 47 17.45 -2.78 3.99
C TYR A 47 17.13 -1.30 3.82
N THR A 48 18.09 -0.43 4.13
CA THR A 48 18.06 1.01 3.86
C THR A 48 19.23 1.34 2.94
N ASP A 49 19.01 2.15 1.91
CA ASP A 49 20.06 2.61 1.00
C ASP A 49 20.65 3.98 1.40
N GLU A 50 21.51 4.52 0.53
CA GLU A 50 22.20 5.80 0.75
C GLU A 50 21.27 7.02 0.69
N ASP A 51 20.12 6.89 0.02
CA ASP A 51 19.12 7.96 -0.12
C ASP A 51 18.08 7.94 1.01
N ASN A 52 18.28 7.10 2.04
CA ASN A 52 17.34 6.80 3.12
C ASN A 52 16.01 6.20 2.63
N GLU A 53 15.99 5.62 1.43
CA GLU A 53 14.90 4.76 0.99
C GLU A 53 15.11 3.38 1.61
N TYR A 54 14.03 2.68 1.92
CA TYR A 54 14.15 1.40 2.60
C TYR A 54 13.03 0.44 2.26
N SER A 55 13.28 -0.83 2.53
CA SER A 55 12.37 -1.91 2.22
C SER A 55 12.29 -2.96 3.32
N PHE A 56 11.13 -3.61 3.41
CA PHE A 56 10.94 -4.81 4.21
C PHE A 56 10.50 -5.96 3.31
N CYS A 57 11.21 -7.08 3.40
CA CYS A 57 10.86 -8.33 2.75
C CYS A 57 10.52 -9.38 3.82
N ILE A 58 9.28 -9.86 3.83
CA ILE A 58 8.73 -10.65 4.92
C ILE A 58 8.16 -11.95 4.37
N PRO A 59 8.98 -13.02 4.27
CA PRO A 59 8.48 -14.34 3.91
C PRO A 59 7.50 -14.83 4.98
N CYS A 60 6.31 -15.22 4.56
CA CYS A 60 5.24 -15.69 5.43
C CYS A 60 4.88 -17.14 5.09
N GLN A 61 4.24 -17.83 6.03
CA GLN A 61 3.70 -19.16 5.77
C GLN A 61 2.70 -19.08 4.60
N ARG A 62 3.08 -19.67 3.46
CA ARG A 62 2.29 -19.67 2.20
C ARG A 62 1.95 -18.25 1.70
N GLY A 63 2.89 -17.33 1.77
CA GLY A 63 2.68 -15.95 1.34
C GLY A 63 3.93 -15.06 1.50
N HIS A 64 3.73 -13.76 1.37
CA HIS A 64 4.74 -12.75 1.69
C HIS A 64 4.09 -11.39 1.96
N ILE A 65 4.82 -10.53 2.65
CA ILE A 65 4.54 -9.10 2.70
C ILE A 65 5.82 -8.39 2.26
N ASN A 66 5.73 -7.56 1.23
CA ASN A 66 6.83 -6.71 0.79
C ASN A 66 6.41 -5.25 0.90
N LEU A 67 7.34 -4.41 1.36
CA LEU A 67 7.14 -2.98 1.54
C LEU A 67 8.34 -2.24 0.96
N HIS A 68 8.12 -1.23 0.13
CA HIS A 68 9.12 -0.25 -0.29
C HIS A 68 8.67 1.14 0.15
N VAL A 69 9.55 1.88 0.81
CA VAL A 69 9.27 3.20 1.37
C VAL A 69 10.25 4.20 0.80
N TYR A 70 9.70 5.28 0.27
CA TYR A 70 10.41 6.40 -0.34
C TYR A 70 10.04 7.68 0.44
N PRO A 71 10.73 7.99 1.56
CA PRO A 71 10.34 9.06 2.47
C PRO A 71 10.19 10.42 1.78
N GLU A 72 11.20 10.83 1.00
CA GLU A 72 11.24 12.11 0.30
C GLU A 72 10.12 12.25 -0.75
N LEU A 73 9.74 11.15 -1.41
CA LEU A 73 8.61 11.12 -2.35
C LEU A 73 7.24 11.06 -1.64
N GLY A 74 7.21 10.83 -0.33
CA GLY A 74 5.99 10.54 0.42
C GLY A 74 5.26 9.31 -0.14
N PHE A 75 6.01 8.34 -0.66
CA PHE A 75 5.48 7.20 -1.41
C PHE A 75 5.79 5.87 -0.72
N VAL A 76 4.81 4.97 -0.73
CA VAL A 76 4.96 3.62 -0.20
C VAL A 76 4.27 2.64 -1.14
N ALA A 77 4.99 1.60 -1.55
CA ALA A 77 4.44 0.46 -2.27
C ALA A 77 4.37 -0.75 -1.34
N VAL A 78 3.23 -1.44 -1.33
CA VAL A 78 3.00 -2.65 -0.52
C VAL A 78 2.49 -3.78 -1.39
N ASP A 79 3.05 -4.97 -1.22
CA ASP A 79 2.50 -6.23 -1.72
C ASP A 79 2.18 -7.14 -0.55
N ILE A 80 0.92 -7.58 -0.46
CA ILE A 80 0.45 -8.54 0.52
C ILE A 80 -0.04 -9.76 -0.24
N PHE A 81 0.58 -10.91 -0.04
CA PHE A 81 0.17 -12.17 -0.63
C PHE A 81 0.00 -13.25 0.43
N THR A 82 -1.13 -13.95 0.40
CA THR A 82 -1.35 -15.10 1.27
C THR A 82 -2.27 -16.13 0.63
N CYS A 83 -1.98 -17.40 0.87
CA CYS A 83 -2.86 -18.54 0.61
C CYS A 83 -3.43 -19.15 1.90
N LYS A 84 -3.23 -18.51 3.05
CA LYS A 84 -3.80 -18.93 4.33
C LYS A 84 -5.23 -18.42 4.46
N GLU A 85 -6.15 -19.31 4.84
CA GLU A 85 -7.57 -18.97 5.03
C GLU A 85 -7.82 -18.15 6.30
N ASP A 86 -6.97 -18.29 7.33
CA ASP A 86 -7.07 -17.59 8.61
C ASP A 86 -6.30 -16.26 8.65
N ALA A 87 -5.56 -15.93 7.59
CA ALA A 87 -4.86 -14.65 7.45
C ALA A 87 -5.77 -13.61 6.78
N ASP A 88 -5.90 -12.43 7.38
CA ASP A 88 -6.80 -11.38 6.90
C ASP A 88 -6.03 -10.29 6.13
N SER A 89 -5.85 -10.51 4.82
CA SER A 89 -5.13 -9.58 3.94
C SER A 89 -5.86 -8.25 3.76
N ASP A 90 -7.20 -8.24 3.75
CA ASP A 90 -8.00 -7.02 3.63
C ASP A 90 -7.86 -6.13 4.87
N ARG A 91 -7.87 -6.71 6.09
CA ARG A 91 -7.63 -5.96 7.32
C ARG A 91 -6.19 -5.48 7.42
N LEU A 92 -5.20 -6.28 7.02
CA LEU A 92 -3.81 -5.82 6.95
C LEU A 92 -3.67 -4.63 5.99
N ALA A 93 -4.22 -4.72 4.79
CA ALA A 93 -4.23 -3.62 3.81
C ALA A 93 -4.89 -2.36 4.38
N GLY A 94 -6.04 -2.51 5.04
CA GLY A 94 -6.75 -1.41 5.70
C GLY A 94 -5.95 -0.78 6.84
N PHE A 95 -5.29 -1.61 7.64
CA PHE A 95 -4.42 -1.18 8.74
C PHE A 95 -3.22 -0.39 8.24
N LEU A 96 -2.45 -0.93 7.29
CA LEU A 96 -1.28 -0.24 6.73
C LEU A 96 -1.70 1.11 6.12
N LYS A 97 -2.79 1.14 5.34
CA LYS A 97 -3.32 2.41 4.81
C LYS A 97 -3.65 3.42 5.92
N LYS A 98 -4.16 2.97 7.07
CA LYS A 98 -4.43 3.84 8.22
C LYS A 98 -3.13 4.39 8.82
N GLN A 99 -2.11 3.56 8.98
CA GLN A 99 -0.82 3.93 9.57
C GLN A 99 -0.06 4.92 8.67
N PHE A 100 0.07 4.59 7.38
CA PHE A 100 0.74 5.46 6.41
C PHE A 100 -0.07 6.73 6.07
N SER A 101 -1.38 6.70 6.31
CA SER A 101 -2.30 7.83 6.16
C SER A 101 -2.13 8.61 4.82
N PRO A 102 -2.06 7.94 3.66
CA PRO A 102 -1.85 8.60 2.37
C PRO A 102 -3.01 9.50 2.00
N ASP A 103 -2.77 10.54 1.22
CA ASP A 103 -3.86 11.35 0.64
C ASP A 103 -4.55 10.65 -0.52
N LYS A 104 -3.82 9.77 -1.21
CA LYS A 104 -4.33 8.93 -2.28
C LYS A 104 -3.77 7.52 -2.17
N ALA A 105 -4.64 6.54 -2.37
CA ALA A 105 -4.23 5.15 -2.52
C ALA A 105 -4.79 4.55 -3.82
N LYS A 106 -4.01 3.69 -4.47
CA LYS A 106 -4.49 2.78 -5.52
C LYS A 106 -4.30 1.37 -5.01
N ILE A 107 -5.36 0.57 -5.06
CA ILE A 107 -5.36 -0.80 -4.54
C ILE A 107 -5.79 -1.73 -5.67
N THR A 108 -5.00 -2.77 -5.87
CA THR A 108 -5.20 -3.77 -6.91
C THR A 108 -5.31 -5.13 -6.26
N PHE A 109 -6.42 -5.82 -6.48
CA PHE A 109 -6.67 -7.17 -5.96
C PHE A 109 -6.48 -8.19 -7.07
N LEU A 110 -5.71 -9.23 -6.79
CA LEU A 110 -5.49 -10.38 -7.67
C LEU A 110 -5.83 -11.67 -6.91
N GLN A 111 -6.58 -12.56 -7.56
CA GLN A 111 -6.69 -13.95 -7.11
C GLN A 111 -5.56 -14.77 -7.74
N ARG A 112 -4.94 -15.64 -6.96
CA ARG A 112 -3.81 -16.48 -7.36
C ARG A 112 -4.21 -17.95 -7.24
N GLY A 113 -3.77 -18.80 -8.18
CA GLY A 113 -4.00 -20.25 -8.16
C GLY A 113 -5.44 -20.68 -8.51
N ASP A 114 -6.19 -19.84 -9.24
CA ASP A 114 -7.48 -20.26 -9.81
C ASP A 114 -7.27 -21.09 -11.09
N PHE A 115 -6.98 -22.38 -10.92
CA PHE A 115 -6.74 -23.31 -12.04
C PHE A 115 -7.99 -23.63 -12.89
N GLY A 116 -9.16 -23.07 -12.56
CA GLY A 116 -10.45 -23.44 -13.16
C GLY A 116 -11.04 -22.43 -14.15
N SER A 117 -10.52 -21.20 -14.26
CA SER A 117 -11.06 -20.17 -15.15
C SER A 117 -9.98 -19.67 -16.13
N GLN A 118 -10.16 -19.94 -17.44
CA GLN A 118 -9.25 -19.45 -18.49
C GLN A 118 -9.30 -17.92 -18.69
N ASN A 119 -10.21 -17.22 -18.00
CA ASN A 119 -10.26 -15.75 -17.99
C ASN A 119 -9.35 -15.22 -16.87
N ASP A 120 -8.06 -15.41 -17.09
CA ASP A 120 -7.00 -15.22 -16.10
C ASP A 120 -6.87 -13.75 -15.64
N MET A 121 -6.63 -13.58 -14.34
CA MET A 121 -6.17 -12.35 -13.66
C MET A 121 -6.71 -10.99 -14.17
N LYS A 122 -8.02 -10.71 -14.14
CA LYS A 122 -8.47 -9.31 -14.21
C LYS A 122 -8.33 -8.64 -12.83
N PRO A 123 -7.35 -7.74 -12.61
CA PRO A 123 -7.21 -7.10 -11.33
C PRO A 123 -8.45 -6.25 -11.02
N ARG A 124 -8.98 -6.37 -9.80
CA ARG A 124 -9.99 -5.40 -9.33
C ARG A 124 -9.25 -4.19 -8.80
N ARG A 125 -9.53 -3.01 -9.35
CA ARG A 125 -8.89 -1.75 -8.93
C ARG A 125 -9.84 -0.91 -8.09
N LYS A 126 -9.35 -0.40 -6.96
CA LYS A 126 -10.00 0.65 -6.17
C LYS A 126 -9.08 1.85 -6.07
N SER A 127 -9.62 3.06 -6.24
CA SER A 127 -8.89 4.31 -5.96
C SER A 127 -9.65 5.10 -4.92
N GLN A 128 -8.93 5.61 -3.93
CA GLN A 128 -9.48 6.46 -2.88
C GLN A 128 -8.65 7.73 -2.77
N VAL A 129 -9.32 8.88 -2.68
CA VAL A 129 -8.72 10.21 -2.55
C VAL A 129 -9.45 10.94 -1.42
N LYS A 130 -8.71 11.54 -0.48
CA LYS A 130 -9.32 12.28 0.64
C LYS A 130 -10.09 13.53 0.15
N PRO A 131 -11.29 13.84 0.70
CA PRO A 131 -12.15 14.94 0.24
C PRO A 131 -11.51 16.34 0.29
N MET A 132 -10.71 16.62 1.34
CA MET A 132 -10.04 17.91 1.53
C MET A 132 -9.13 18.31 0.35
N HIS A 133 -8.51 17.32 -0.32
CA HIS A 133 -7.66 17.57 -1.49
C HIS A 133 -8.45 17.74 -2.79
N ARG A 134 -9.65 17.14 -2.91
CA ARG A 134 -10.56 17.39 -4.05
C ARG A 134 -10.99 18.87 -4.07
N ALA A 135 -11.28 19.44 -2.91
CA ALA A 135 -11.61 20.86 -2.75
C ALA A 135 -10.42 21.79 -3.03
N LYS A 136 -9.22 21.50 -2.48
CA LYS A 136 -8.01 22.29 -2.77
C LYS A 136 -7.65 22.31 -4.26
N ASN A 137 -7.76 21.17 -4.95
CA ASN A 137 -7.46 21.09 -6.38
C ASN A 137 -8.55 21.73 -7.26
N ALA A 138 -9.82 21.64 -6.86
CA ALA A 138 -10.91 22.36 -7.52
C ALA A 138 -10.72 23.88 -7.40
N GLY A 139 -10.37 24.38 -6.20
CA GLY A 139 -10.06 25.79 -5.96
C GLY A 139 -8.88 26.29 -6.80
N LYS A 140 -7.78 25.53 -6.85
CA LYS A 140 -6.59 25.87 -7.67
C LYS A 140 -6.89 25.89 -9.17
N LYS A 141 -7.80 25.02 -9.65
CA LYS A 141 -8.26 24.98 -11.05
C LYS A 141 -9.20 26.15 -11.37
N LEU A 142 -10.10 26.50 -10.46
CA LEU A 142 -10.96 27.69 -10.55
C LEU A 142 -10.14 28.99 -10.56
N LEU A 143 -9.17 29.13 -9.65
CA LEU A 143 -8.26 30.29 -9.63
C LEU A 143 -7.51 30.46 -10.96
N LYS A 144 -7.04 29.39 -11.59
CA LYS A 144 -6.42 29.46 -12.93
C LYS A 144 -7.38 29.88 -14.03
N ILE A 145 -8.67 29.54 -13.93
CA ILE A 145 -9.69 29.96 -14.90
C ILE A 145 -10.04 31.44 -14.69
N VAL A 146 -10.15 31.89 -13.44
CA VAL A 146 -10.51 33.27 -13.08
C VAL A 146 -9.33 34.24 -13.25
N MET A 147 -8.10 33.79 -12.99
CA MET A 147 -6.87 34.60 -13.02
C MET A 147 -5.96 34.26 -14.23
N GLY A 148 -6.47 33.51 -15.21
CA GLY A 148 -5.77 33.31 -16.48
C GLY A 148 -5.49 34.66 -17.14
N PRO A 149 -4.39 34.78 -17.91
CA PRO A 149 -3.98 36.07 -18.47
C PRO A 149 -5.14 36.66 -19.30
N LYS A 150 -5.54 37.90 -18.97
CA LYS A 150 -6.40 38.70 -19.85
C LYS A 150 -5.65 38.82 -21.18
N LYS A 151 -6.20 38.25 -22.25
CA LYS A 151 -5.71 38.53 -23.60
C LYS A 151 -5.83 40.04 -23.81
N SER A 152 -4.68 40.72 -23.89
CA SER A 152 -4.56 42.07 -24.44
C SER A 152 -4.73 42.03 -25.94
#